data_AF-A0A6M1ZL56-F1
#
_entry.id   AF-A0A6M1ZL56-F1
#
_cell.length_a   1.000
_cell.length_b   1.000
_cell.length_c   1.000
_cell.angle_alpha   90.00
_cell.angle_beta   90.00
_cell.angle_gamma   90.00
#
_symmetry.space_group_name_H-M   'P 1'
#
loop_
_entity.id
_entity.type
_entity.pdbx_description
1 polymer ?
#
loop_
_entity_poly.entity_id
_entity_poly.type
_entity_poly.pdbx_seq_one_letter_code
_entity_poly.pdbx_strand_id
1 'polypeptide(L)'
;MSAPSSVTSPSSSSNPILDPSPTVSAATLSTASAVDSSVKRISAPISGFVDYNPKQQYAFNKWLSTIKATFAEFGFNYLHTRPFERKTALWGEGETQKQIFGVTRLSIEEGEEPDTGLAIPYDRTVPFALWVAEHGHETPFPYKRQDVSLSHRGERAQAGRFRAFVQADVDVVGRKLGLGADVECLATLMTGLNRLNLGTPFTLVINHIGIVKAMVKANGFSDEHQPEVFRLIDKL
;
A
#
# COMPACT_ATOMS: atom_id res chain seq x y z
N MET A 1 0.85 -81.33 -1.08
CA MET A 1 -0.29 -81.76 -1.92
C MET A 1 -1.27 -80.60 -1.90
N SER A 2 -1.54 -79.82 -2.94
CA SER A 2 -1.32 -79.97 -4.39
C SER A 2 -1.19 -78.57 -5.00
N ALA A 3 -0.48 -78.47 -6.13
CA ALA A 3 -0.41 -77.29 -6.99
C ALA A 3 -1.62 -77.25 -7.96
N PRO A 4 -1.67 -76.36 -8.98
CA PRO A 4 -2.52 -75.18 -9.02
C PRO A 4 -3.59 -75.25 -10.12
N SER A 5 -4.45 -74.23 -10.22
CA SER A 5 -5.32 -74.02 -11.40
C SER A 5 -5.26 -72.58 -11.86
N SER A 6 -5.26 -72.47 -13.19
CA SER A 6 -4.89 -71.38 -14.08
C SER A 6 -5.84 -70.17 -14.11
N VAL A 7 -5.22 -68.98 -14.21
CA VAL A 7 -5.39 -67.93 -15.23
C VAL A 7 -6.79 -67.74 -15.85
N THR A 8 -7.37 -66.57 -15.62
CA THR A 8 -7.97 -65.70 -16.65
C THR A 8 -7.83 -64.24 -16.23
N SER A 9 -7.20 -63.42 -17.07
CA SER A 9 -7.22 -61.95 -17.02
C SER A 9 -8.57 -61.41 -17.52
N PRO A 10 -8.98 -60.20 -17.11
CA PRO A 10 -9.04 -59.14 -18.13
C PRO A 10 -8.67 -57.73 -17.64
N SER A 11 -8.16 -56.97 -18.62
CA SER A 11 -8.28 -55.53 -18.87
C SER A 11 -7.86 -54.53 -17.78
N SER A 12 -6.74 -53.88 -18.08
CA SER A 12 -6.31 -52.58 -17.57
C SER A 12 -7.41 -51.51 -17.67
N SER A 13 -7.91 -51.04 -16.53
CA SER A 13 -8.67 -49.79 -16.47
C SER A 13 -7.70 -48.61 -16.45
N SER A 14 -7.49 -48.02 -17.63
CA SER A 14 -6.89 -46.70 -17.77
C SER A 14 -7.77 -45.66 -17.09
N ASN A 15 -7.25 -44.97 -16.08
CA ASN A 15 -7.86 -43.76 -15.53
C ASN A 15 -8.06 -42.73 -16.66
N PRO A 16 -9.23 -42.10 -16.79
CA PRO A 16 -9.41 -41.05 -17.78
C PRO A 16 -8.58 -39.83 -17.37
N ILE A 17 -7.61 -39.50 -18.23
CA ILE A 17 -6.93 -38.22 -18.24
C ILE A 17 -7.99 -37.15 -18.52
N LEU A 18 -8.22 -36.26 -17.57
CA LEU A 18 -8.99 -35.03 -17.78
C LEU A 18 -8.28 -34.19 -18.85
N ASP A 19 -8.91 -34.07 -20.01
CA ASP A 19 -8.53 -33.17 -21.10
C ASP A 19 -8.55 -31.71 -20.62
N PRO A 20 -7.43 -30.97 -20.64
CA PRO A 20 -7.42 -29.56 -20.32
C PRO A 20 -7.64 -28.74 -21.59
N SER A 21 -8.86 -28.77 -22.13
CA SER A 21 -9.24 -27.93 -23.25
C SER A 21 -10.64 -27.34 -23.04
N PRO A 22 -10.79 -26.15 -22.42
CA PRO A 22 -11.99 -25.38 -22.67
C PRO A 22 -11.89 -24.88 -24.11
N THR A 23 -12.64 -25.50 -25.03
CA THR A 23 -12.97 -24.88 -26.31
C THR A 23 -13.81 -23.65 -26.03
N VAL A 24 -13.16 -22.53 -25.72
CA VAL A 24 -13.81 -21.22 -25.73
C VAL A 24 -14.07 -20.94 -27.19
N SER A 25 -15.33 -21.12 -27.61
CA SER A 25 -15.82 -20.54 -28.85
C SER A 25 -15.50 -19.05 -28.79
N ALA A 26 -14.54 -18.62 -29.61
CA ALA A 26 -14.22 -17.23 -29.78
C ALA A 26 -15.44 -16.56 -30.42
N ALA A 27 -16.34 -16.07 -29.57
CA ALA A 27 -17.32 -15.08 -29.96
C ALA A 27 -16.51 -13.94 -30.58
N THR A 28 -16.54 -13.89 -31.90
CA THR A 28 -15.94 -12.81 -32.68
C THR A 28 -16.68 -11.56 -32.20
N LEU A 29 -16.01 -10.72 -31.41
CA LEU A 29 -16.47 -9.37 -31.06
C LEU A 29 -16.43 -8.53 -32.34
N SER A 30 -17.34 -8.84 -33.25
CA SER A 30 -17.79 -7.98 -34.31
C SER A 30 -18.75 -6.99 -33.68
N THR A 31 -18.24 -5.81 -33.34
CA THR A 31 -18.89 -4.49 -33.52
C THR A 31 -17.96 -3.42 -32.95
N ALA A 32 -16.91 -3.07 -33.69
CA ALA A 32 -16.36 -1.72 -33.63
C ALA A 32 -17.33 -0.81 -34.40
N SER A 33 -18.48 -0.51 -33.80
CA SER A 33 -19.45 0.44 -34.34
C SER A 33 -20.11 1.14 -33.16
N ALA A 34 -19.84 2.45 -33.06
CA ALA A 34 -20.46 3.41 -32.14
C ALA A 34 -20.39 3.08 -30.64
N VAL A 35 -19.22 3.28 -30.02
CA VAL A 35 -19.19 3.57 -28.57
C VAL A 35 -19.86 4.94 -28.38
N ASP A 36 -21.05 4.93 -27.79
CA ASP A 36 -21.84 6.11 -27.44
C ASP A 36 -20.97 7.17 -26.75
N SER A 37 -21.12 8.43 -27.17
CA SER A 37 -20.47 9.60 -26.56
C SER A 37 -20.70 9.73 -25.04
N SER A 38 -21.80 9.15 -24.53
CA SER A 38 -22.10 9.06 -23.10
C SER A 38 -21.17 8.06 -22.40
N VAL A 39 -20.96 6.88 -22.99
CA VAL A 39 -20.00 5.87 -22.51
C VAL A 39 -18.58 6.43 -22.53
N LYS A 40 -18.22 7.20 -23.58
CA LYS A 40 -16.90 7.83 -23.70
C LYS A 40 -16.63 8.90 -22.62
N ARG A 41 -17.66 9.61 -22.15
CA ARG A 41 -17.55 10.55 -21.02
C ARG A 41 -17.42 9.84 -19.67
N ILE A 42 -18.12 8.72 -19.50
CA ILE A 42 -18.07 7.90 -18.28
C ILE A 42 -16.74 7.13 -18.19
N SER A 43 -16.19 6.70 -19.32
CA SER A 43 -14.95 5.93 -19.42
C SER A 43 -13.69 6.80 -19.51
N ALA A 44 -13.79 8.10 -19.30
CA ALA A 44 -12.64 9.00 -19.39
C ALA A 44 -11.67 8.73 -18.21
N PRO A 45 -10.35 8.65 -18.45
CA PRO A 45 -9.38 8.46 -17.38
C PRO A 45 -9.49 9.54 -16.30
N ILE A 46 -9.55 9.12 -15.04
CA ILE A 46 -9.62 10.05 -13.91
C ILE A 46 -8.19 10.49 -13.57
N SER A 47 -7.94 11.80 -13.63
CA SER A 47 -6.61 12.35 -13.34
C SER A 47 -6.09 11.89 -11.98
N GLY A 48 -4.92 11.23 -11.98
CA GLY A 48 -4.26 10.70 -10.79
C GLY A 48 -4.69 9.29 -10.36
N PHE A 49 -5.63 8.65 -11.06
CA PHE A 49 -6.06 7.26 -10.80
C PHE A 49 -5.75 6.42 -12.04
N VAL A 50 -4.92 5.39 -11.88
CA VAL A 50 -4.38 4.61 -12.98
C VAL A 50 -4.95 3.19 -12.93
N ASP A 51 -5.47 2.74 -14.06
CA ASP A 51 -5.81 1.34 -14.29
C ASP A 51 -4.60 0.60 -14.86
N TYR A 52 -4.38 -0.63 -14.39
CA TYR A 52 -3.36 -1.51 -14.94
C TYR A 52 -3.97 -2.54 -15.87
N ASN A 53 -3.37 -2.71 -17.05
CA ASN A 53 -3.66 -3.88 -17.89
C ASN A 53 -3.07 -5.16 -17.24
N PRO A 54 -3.44 -6.38 -17.69
CA PRO A 54 -2.98 -7.62 -17.07
C PRO A 54 -1.46 -7.77 -16.98
N LYS A 55 -0.72 -7.31 -18.00
CA LYS A 55 0.75 -7.36 -18.01
C LYS A 55 1.36 -6.43 -16.95
N GLN A 56 0.82 -5.22 -16.81
CA GLN A 56 1.21 -4.27 -15.78
C GLN A 56 0.86 -4.80 -14.39
N GLN A 57 -0.34 -5.34 -14.21
CA GLN A 57 -0.80 -5.91 -12.94
C GLN A 57 0.07 -7.09 -12.50
N TYR A 58 0.47 -7.96 -13.44
CA TYR A 58 1.39 -9.07 -13.15
C TYR A 58 2.76 -8.57 -12.66
N ALA A 59 3.35 -7.59 -13.36
CA ALA A 59 4.63 -7.00 -12.95
C ALA A 59 4.52 -6.32 -11.57
N PHE A 60 3.43 -5.59 -11.33
CA PHE A 60 3.15 -4.93 -10.06
C PHE A 60 2.99 -5.94 -8.91
N ASN A 61 2.23 -7.01 -9.12
CA ASN A 61 2.06 -8.07 -8.13
C ASN A 61 3.37 -8.77 -7.80
N LYS A 62 4.24 -8.98 -8.81
CA LYS A 62 5.59 -9.51 -8.60
C LYS A 62 6.40 -8.60 -7.66
N TRP A 63 6.40 -7.30 -7.89
CA TRP A 63 7.09 -6.34 -7.01
C TRP A 63 6.52 -6.37 -5.58
N LEU A 64 5.20 -6.32 -5.42
CA LEU A 64 4.57 -6.39 -4.10
C LEU A 64 4.91 -7.69 -3.37
N SER A 65 4.95 -8.82 -4.07
CA SER A 65 5.30 -10.12 -3.47
C SER A 65 6.74 -10.13 -2.94
N THR A 66 7.70 -9.59 -3.71
CA THR A 66 9.10 -9.47 -3.29
C THR A 66 9.25 -8.57 -2.07
N ILE A 67 8.54 -7.44 -2.05
CA ILE A 67 8.59 -6.48 -0.94
C ILE A 67 8.03 -7.12 0.34
N LYS A 68 6.82 -7.70 0.27
CA LYS A 68 6.17 -8.39 1.40
C LYS A 68 6.99 -9.55 1.96
N ALA A 69 7.59 -10.36 1.08
CA ALA A 69 8.47 -11.45 1.49
C ALA A 69 9.70 -10.91 2.23
N THR A 70 10.32 -9.85 1.72
CA THR A 70 11.46 -9.21 2.38
C THR A 70 11.08 -8.67 3.76
N PHE A 71 9.93 -8.00 3.89
CA PHE A 71 9.45 -7.50 5.18
C PHE A 71 9.22 -8.64 6.18
N ALA A 72 8.62 -9.74 5.73
CA ALA A 72 8.36 -10.91 6.56
C ALA A 72 9.66 -11.60 7.03
N GLU A 73 10.68 -11.68 6.18
CA GLU A 73 12.00 -12.23 6.53
C GLU A 73 12.71 -11.42 7.63
N PHE A 74 12.50 -10.10 7.65
CA PHE A 74 12.97 -9.25 8.75
C PHE A 74 12.05 -9.35 9.99
N GLY A 75 11.00 -10.18 9.99
CA GLY A 75 10.12 -10.36 11.15
C GLY A 75 9.09 -9.24 11.33
N PHE A 76 8.78 -8.47 10.28
CA PHE A 76 7.67 -7.51 10.31
C PHE A 76 6.34 -8.24 10.06
N ASN A 77 5.39 -8.07 10.99
CA ASN A 77 4.09 -8.74 10.96
C ASN A 77 3.11 -7.95 10.10
N TYR A 78 2.34 -8.63 9.25
CA TYR A 78 1.29 -7.98 8.49
C TYR A 78 0.23 -7.41 9.43
N LEU A 79 -0.01 -6.10 9.34
CA LEU A 79 -1.06 -5.43 10.07
C LEU A 79 -2.03 -4.76 9.10
N HIS A 80 -3.28 -5.20 9.14
CA HIS A 80 -4.36 -4.50 8.46
C HIS A 80 -4.98 -3.47 9.41
N THR A 81 -5.12 -2.24 8.95
CA THR A 81 -5.88 -1.19 9.63
C THR A 81 -7.11 -0.83 8.82
N ARG A 82 -8.14 -0.31 9.51
CA ARG A 82 -9.41 0.08 8.90
C ARG A 82 -9.21 1.04 7.71
N PRO A 83 -10.09 0.95 6.69
CA PRO A 83 -9.96 1.78 5.48
C PRO A 83 -10.36 3.24 5.68
N PHE A 84 -11.12 3.55 6.74
CA PHE A 84 -11.58 4.89 7.07
C PHE A 84 -11.25 5.24 8.50
N GLU A 85 -10.93 6.51 8.73
CA GLU A 85 -10.72 7.09 10.04
C GLU A 85 -11.70 8.23 10.30
N ARG A 86 -11.89 8.59 11.57
CA ARG A 86 -12.63 9.81 11.90
C ARG A 86 -11.88 11.01 11.35
N LYS A 87 -12.57 11.97 10.73
CA LYS A 87 -11.97 13.22 10.24
C LYS A 87 -11.14 13.90 11.32
N THR A 88 -11.64 13.93 12.56
CA THR A 88 -10.97 14.51 13.72
C THR A 88 -9.63 13.85 14.07
N ALA A 89 -9.45 12.57 13.75
CA ALA A 89 -8.20 11.85 14.00
C ALA A 89 -7.16 12.08 12.90
N LEU A 90 -7.60 12.44 11.69
CA LEU A 90 -6.73 12.78 10.56
C LEU A 90 -6.43 14.28 10.45
N TRP A 91 -7.13 15.10 11.23
CA TRP A 91 -7.07 16.55 11.14
C TRP A 91 -5.77 17.10 11.74
N GLY A 92 -4.74 17.24 10.90
CA GLY A 92 -3.56 18.04 11.21
C GLY A 92 -3.78 19.53 10.92
N GLU A 93 -2.97 20.38 11.55
CA GLU A 93 -2.86 21.80 11.17
C GLU A 93 -2.16 21.93 9.80
N GLY A 94 -2.61 22.84 8.94
CA GLY A 94 -1.89 23.24 7.72
C GLY A 94 -2.28 22.52 6.41
N GLU A 95 -1.30 22.23 5.55
CA GLU A 95 -1.50 21.78 4.16
C GLU A 95 -2.08 20.35 4.04
N THR A 96 -1.97 19.54 5.10
CA THR A 96 -2.45 18.16 5.16
C THR A 96 -3.95 18.03 4.92
N GLN A 97 -4.75 19.06 5.25
CA GLN A 97 -6.19 19.05 5.01
C GLN A 97 -6.55 18.92 3.52
N LYS A 98 -5.72 19.47 2.62
CA LYS A 98 -5.94 19.37 1.16
C LYS A 98 -5.67 17.97 0.62
N GLN A 99 -5.05 17.09 1.42
CA GLN A 99 -4.62 15.75 1.03
C GLN A 99 -5.63 14.66 1.38
N ILE A 100 -6.71 14.97 2.11
CA ILE A 100 -7.62 13.96 2.66
C ILE A 100 -8.94 13.93 1.88
N PHE A 101 -9.39 12.74 1.50
CA PHE A 101 -10.74 12.55 0.94
C PHE A 101 -11.75 12.29 2.06
N GLY A 102 -12.82 13.09 2.11
CA GLY A 102 -13.97 12.85 2.97
C GLY A 102 -14.93 11.80 2.38
N VAL A 103 -15.67 11.12 3.25
CA VAL A 103 -16.68 10.12 2.87
C VAL A 103 -18.08 10.68 3.14
N THR A 104 -18.91 10.71 2.10
CA THR A 104 -20.33 11.04 2.19
C THR A 104 -21.18 9.84 1.74
N ARG A 105 -22.37 9.70 2.31
CA ARG A 105 -23.37 8.72 1.85
C ARG A 105 -24.18 9.32 0.71
N LEU A 106 -24.40 8.52 -0.34
CA LEU A 106 -25.20 8.94 -1.49
C LEU A 106 -26.71 8.83 -1.24
N SER A 107 -27.12 7.94 -0.34
CA SER A 107 -28.52 7.72 0.05
C SER A 107 -28.60 7.83 1.56
N ILE A 108 -29.48 8.71 2.03
CA ILE A 108 -29.71 9.04 3.43
C ILE A 108 -31.21 9.08 3.71
N GLU A 109 -31.61 8.83 4.95
CA GLU A 109 -32.99 8.99 5.38
C GLU A 109 -33.33 10.48 5.57
N GLU A 110 -34.63 10.80 5.59
CA GLU A 110 -35.09 12.18 5.79
C GLU A 110 -34.67 12.68 7.18
N GLY A 111 -33.89 13.77 7.22
CA GLY A 111 -33.34 14.34 8.46
C GLY A 111 -31.94 13.87 8.83
N GLU A 112 -31.30 12.99 8.05
CA GLU A 112 -29.89 12.62 8.23
C GLU A 112 -28.94 13.58 7.48
N GLU A 113 -27.72 13.72 7.98
CA GLU A 113 -26.64 14.44 7.30
C GLU A 113 -25.86 13.50 6.34
N PRO A 114 -25.62 13.89 5.07
CA PRO A 114 -24.82 13.09 4.14
C PRO A 114 -23.37 12.87 4.59
N ASP A 115 -22.83 13.77 5.39
CA ASP A 115 -21.47 13.68 5.90
C ASP A 115 -21.37 12.64 7.03
N THR A 116 -20.55 11.62 6.81
CA THR A 116 -20.33 10.55 7.80
C THR A 116 -19.37 10.95 8.91
N GLY A 117 -18.67 12.09 8.77
CA GLY A 117 -17.54 12.44 9.64
C GLY A 117 -16.33 11.52 9.46
N LEU A 118 -16.33 10.66 8.45
CA LEU A 118 -15.23 9.76 8.10
C LEU A 118 -14.41 10.30 6.92
N ALA A 119 -13.17 9.86 6.85
CA ALA A 119 -12.24 10.17 5.78
C ALA A 119 -11.29 9.01 5.50
N ILE A 120 -10.76 8.98 4.28
CA ILE A 120 -9.72 8.04 3.88
C ILE A 120 -8.37 8.60 4.34
N PRO A 121 -7.58 7.86 5.14
CA PRO A 121 -6.26 8.30 5.56
C PRO A 121 -5.32 8.45 4.36
N TYR A 122 -4.51 9.52 4.35
CA TYR A 122 -3.58 9.80 3.25
C TYR A 122 -2.25 9.04 3.37
N ASP A 123 -1.92 8.60 4.59
CA ASP A 123 -0.80 7.71 4.92
C ASP A 123 -1.28 6.59 5.85
N ARG A 124 -0.39 5.63 6.17
CA ARG A 124 -0.70 4.49 7.05
C ARG A 124 -0.08 4.63 8.43
N THR A 125 0.56 5.76 8.73
CA THR A 125 1.22 6.03 10.01
C THR A 125 0.21 6.47 11.06
N VAL A 126 -0.73 7.36 10.71
CA VAL A 126 -1.80 7.77 11.64
C VAL A 126 -2.70 6.59 12.02
N PRO A 127 -3.23 5.78 11.07
CA PRO A 127 -3.96 4.56 11.41
C PRO A 127 -3.16 3.60 12.30
N PHE A 128 -1.83 3.55 12.15
CA PHE A 128 -1.00 2.74 13.05
C PHE A 128 -1.06 3.22 14.48
N ALA A 129 -0.86 4.52 14.68
CA ALA A 129 -0.78 5.12 16.00
C ALA A 129 -2.09 4.90 16.75
N LEU A 130 -3.22 5.02 16.03
CA LEU A 130 -4.54 4.68 16.56
C LEU A 130 -4.67 3.20 16.92
N TRP A 131 -4.20 2.31 16.04
CA TRP A 131 -4.20 0.87 16.34
C TRP A 131 -3.36 0.54 17.58
N VAL A 132 -2.17 1.14 17.72
CA VAL A 132 -1.29 0.96 18.90
C VAL A 132 -1.93 1.55 20.16
N ALA A 133 -2.62 2.69 20.06
CA ALA A 133 -3.31 3.29 21.19
C ALA A 133 -4.45 2.38 21.70
N GLU A 134 -5.16 1.71 20.79
CA GLU A 134 -6.26 0.80 21.10
C GLU A 134 -5.76 -0.56 21.63
N HIS A 135 -4.78 -1.18 20.96
CA HIS A 135 -4.35 -2.57 21.21
C HIS A 135 -3.01 -2.68 21.95
N GLY A 136 -2.37 -1.56 22.28
CA GLY A 136 -1.02 -1.54 22.84
C GLY A 136 -0.91 -2.20 24.21
N HIS A 137 -2.01 -2.34 24.95
CA HIS A 137 -2.03 -3.04 26.23
C HIS A 137 -1.90 -4.57 26.07
N GLU A 138 -2.26 -5.10 24.90
CA GLU A 138 -2.24 -6.53 24.54
C GLU A 138 -1.02 -6.89 23.69
N THR A 139 -0.37 -5.86 23.12
CA THR A 139 0.68 -6.03 22.12
C THR A 139 2.06 -6.14 22.78
N PRO A 140 2.84 -7.20 22.48
CA PRO A 140 4.22 -7.29 22.94
C PRO A 140 5.10 -6.24 22.24
N PHE A 141 5.93 -5.53 23.02
CA PHE A 141 6.87 -4.54 22.49
C PHE A 141 8.33 -5.02 22.62
N PRO A 142 9.22 -4.66 21.67
CA PRO A 142 8.93 -3.86 20.47
C PRO A 142 8.08 -4.61 19.45
N TYR A 143 7.11 -3.92 18.87
CA TYR A 143 6.22 -4.47 17.85
C TYR A 143 6.68 -4.01 16.48
N LYS A 144 6.77 -4.96 15.55
CA LYS A 144 7.22 -4.75 14.18
C LYS A 144 6.07 -5.02 13.24
N ARG A 145 5.65 -4.00 12.49
CA ARG A 145 4.57 -4.14 11.50
C ARG A 145 5.04 -3.90 10.08
N GLN A 146 4.35 -4.54 9.15
CA GLN A 146 4.33 -4.14 7.75
C GLN A 146 2.88 -3.81 7.33
N ASP A 147 2.72 -2.80 6.49
CA ASP A 147 1.47 -2.48 5.80
C ASP A 147 1.76 -2.23 4.33
N VAL A 148 1.11 -2.98 3.44
CA VAL A 148 1.23 -2.81 1.99
C VAL A 148 -0.17 -2.65 1.42
N SER A 149 -0.62 -1.39 1.33
CA SER A 149 -2.01 -1.03 1.09
C SER A 149 -2.14 0.18 0.17
N LEU A 150 -3.34 0.35 -0.40
CA LEU A 150 -3.69 1.49 -1.23
C LEU A 150 -3.88 2.74 -0.37
N SER A 151 -3.20 3.82 -0.74
CA SER A 151 -3.33 5.15 -0.14
C SER A 151 -3.91 6.13 -1.15
N HIS A 152 -4.56 7.17 -0.64
CA HIS A 152 -5.24 8.18 -1.44
C HIS A 152 -4.76 9.59 -1.08
N ARG A 153 -4.62 10.47 -2.08
CA ARG A 153 -4.28 11.90 -1.87
C ARG A 153 -5.29 12.80 -2.58
N GLY A 154 -5.91 13.67 -1.79
CA GLY A 154 -6.94 14.64 -2.20
C GLY A 154 -6.43 15.76 -3.11
N GLU A 155 -5.12 16.00 -3.13
CA GLU A 155 -4.50 17.04 -3.94
C GLU A 155 -4.73 16.83 -5.45
N ARG A 156 -4.58 17.91 -6.22
CA ARG A 156 -4.55 17.83 -7.68
C ARG A 156 -3.35 16.98 -8.12
N ALA A 157 -3.55 16.16 -9.15
CA ALA A 157 -2.48 15.35 -9.70
C ALA A 157 -1.33 16.25 -10.20
N GLN A 158 -0.10 15.83 -9.91
CA GLN A 158 1.13 16.43 -10.42
C GLN A 158 1.90 15.37 -11.20
N ALA A 159 2.87 15.76 -12.02
CA ALA A 159 3.68 14.80 -12.77
C ALA A 159 4.36 13.81 -11.81
N GLY A 160 4.16 12.51 -12.03
CA GLY A 160 4.68 11.44 -11.17
C GLY A 160 3.98 11.30 -9.80
N ARG A 161 2.99 12.15 -9.48
CA ARG A 161 2.26 12.12 -8.20
C ARG A 161 0.81 11.70 -8.44
N PHE A 162 0.58 10.40 -8.31
CA PHE A 162 -0.76 9.81 -8.38
C PHE A 162 -1.59 10.17 -7.15
N ARG A 163 -2.91 10.13 -7.31
CA ARG A 163 -3.91 10.35 -6.26
C ARG A 163 -4.35 9.05 -5.60
N ALA A 164 -4.11 7.91 -6.26
CA ALA A 164 -4.20 6.57 -5.66
C ALA A 164 -2.92 5.79 -5.98
N PHE A 165 -2.26 5.25 -4.97
CA PHE A 165 -1.01 4.51 -5.10
C PHE A 165 -0.82 3.57 -3.92
N VAL A 166 -0.12 2.46 -4.13
CA VAL A 166 0.19 1.53 -3.03
C VAL A 166 1.43 2.02 -2.29
N GLN A 167 1.31 2.09 -0.97
CA GLN A 167 2.44 2.29 -0.06
C GLN A 167 2.84 0.95 0.54
N ALA A 168 4.13 0.83 0.87
CA ALA A 168 4.70 -0.34 1.50
C ALA A 168 5.55 0.13 2.68
N ASP A 169 4.96 0.06 3.87
CA ASP A 169 5.47 0.65 5.09
C ASP A 169 5.96 -0.45 6.02
N VAL A 170 7.06 -0.17 6.72
CA VAL A 170 7.55 -0.96 7.85
C VAL A 170 7.75 -0.02 9.04
N ASP A 171 7.26 -0.42 10.19
CA ASP A 171 7.39 0.38 11.41
C ASP A 171 7.77 -0.49 12.60
N VAL A 172 8.62 0.06 13.47
CA VAL A 172 8.97 -0.50 14.76
C VAL A 172 8.46 0.46 15.83
N VAL A 173 7.63 -0.04 16.74
CA VAL A 173 7.11 0.73 17.87
C VAL A 173 7.52 0.07 19.18
N GLY A 174 7.88 0.86 20.18
CA GLY A 174 8.26 0.36 21.50
C GLY A 174 8.44 1.49 22.51
N ARG A 175 8.47 1.14 23.80
CA ARG A 175 8.59 2.13 24.91
C ARG A 175 9.94 2.83 24.92
N LYS A 176 11.00 2.11 24.55
CA LYS A 176 12.36 2.60 24.34
C LYS A 176 12.93 1.85 23.15
N LEU A 177 13.33 2.57 22.12
CA LEU A 177 14.00 2.03 20.95
C LEU A 177 15.42 2.60 20.90
N GLY A 178 16.38 1.76 20.58
CA GLY A 178 17.73 2.20 20.22
C GLY A 178 17.85 2.36 18.71
N LEU A 179 19.00 2.86 18.26
CA LEU A 179 19.34 3.05 16.84
C LEU A 179 19.21 1.77 15.99
N GLY A 180 19.25 0.59 16.63
CA GLY A 180 19.05 -0.69 15.95
C GLY A 180 17.71 -0.79 15.22
N ALA A 181 16.65 -0.15 15.74
CA ALA A 181 15.34 -0.13 15.09
C ALA A 181 15.38 0.64 13.76
N ASP A 182 16.02 1.82 13.75
CA ASP A 182 16.20 2.61 12.52
C ASP A 182 17.06 1.87 11.50
N VAL A 183 18.18 1.30 11.94
CA VAL A 183 19.08 0.51 11.09
C VAL A 183 18.36 -0.69 10.47
N GLU A 184 17.49 -1.35 11.24
CA GLU A 184 16.72 -2.50 10.75
C GLU A 184 15.69 -2.11 9.70
N CYS A 185 14.97 -0.99 9.89
CA CYS A 185 14.08 -0.44 8.86
C CYS A 185 14.84 -0.10 7.57
N LEU A 186 15.99 0.56 7.69
CA LEU A 186 16.83 0.91 6.54
C LEU A 186 17.38 -0.34 5.83
N ALA A 187 17.85 -1.33 6.59
CA ALA A 187 18.33 -2.60 6.03
C ALA A 187 17.21 -3.35 5.29
N THR A 188 15.99 -3.33 5.83
CA THR A 188 14.81 -3.92 5.20
C THR A 188 14.50 -3.24 3.86
N LEU A 189 14.47 -1.91 3.83
CA LEU A 189 14.27 -1.12 2.62
C LEU A 189 15.35 -1.41 1.56
N MET A 190 16.63 -1.33 1.93
CA MET A 190 17.75 -1.57 1.02
C MET A 190 17.73 -3.00 0.46
N THR A 191 17.43 -3.99 1.30
CA THR A 191 17.31 -5.39 0.87
C THR A 191 16.16 -5.55 -0.12
N GLY A 192 15.01 -4.94 0.15
CA GLY A 192 13.85 -4.97 -0.74
C GLY A 192 14.16 -4.34 -2.10
N LEU A 193 14.74 -3.14 -2.12
CA LEU A 193 15.12 -2.44 -3.35
C LEU A 193 16.15 -3.22 -4.17
N ASN A 194 17.16 -3.80 -3.54
CA ASN A 194 18.15 -4.64 -4.21
C ASN A 194 17.51 -5.88 -4.86
N ARG A 195 16.55 -6.52 -4.17
CA ARG A 195 15.84 -7.70 -4.69
C ARG A 195 14.90 -7.39 -5.85
N LEU A 196 14.34 -6.18 -5.90
CA LEU A 196 13.55 -5.74 -7.05
C LEU A 196 14.40 -5.66 -8.33
N ASN A 197 15.72 -5.53 -8.20
CA ASN A 197 16.69 -5.50 -9.28
C ASN A 197 16.27 -4.55 -10.42
N LEU A 198 16.03 -3.28 -10.07
CA LEU A 198 15.49 -2.27 -10.97
C LEU A 198 16.45 -1.86 -12.10
N GLY A 199 17.67 -2.40 -12.13
CA GLY A 199 18.68 -2.10 -13.15
C GLY A 199 19.31 -0.71 -13.03
N THR A 200 18.93 0.05 -12.01
CA THR A 200 19.48 1.38 -11.71
C THR A 200 20.01 1.43 -10.28
N PRO A 201 21.16 2.10 -10.05
CA PRO A 201 21.61 2.35 -8.70
C PRO A 201 20.64 3.29 -7.98
N PHE A 202 20.53 3.14 -6.66
CA PHE A 202 19.84 4.09 -5.80
C PHE A 202 20.80 4.62 -4.74
N THR A 203 20.51 5.83 -4.25
CA THR A 203 21.25 6.47 -3.16
C THR A 203 20.31 6.66 -1.99
N LEU A 204 20.71 6.18 -0.81
CA LEU A 204 20.02 6.44 0.44
C LEU A 204 20.63 7.70 1.09
N VAL A 205 19.83 8.76 1.21
CA VAL A 205 20.22 9.99 1.90
C VAL A 205 19.64 9.95 3.31
N ILE A 206 20.50 10.06 4.33
CA ILE A 206 20.11 9.98 5.74
C ILE A 206 20.36 11.34 6.39
N ASN A 207 19.41 11.78 7.21
CA ASN A 207 19.51 13.00 7.99
C ASN A 207 18.94 12.77 9.41
N HIS A 208 19.32 13.62 10.36
CA HIS A 208 18.75 13.66 11.70
C HIS A 208 18.24 15.07 12.00
N ILE A 209 16.92 15.21 12.23
CA ILE A 209 16.29 16.52 12.44
C ILE A 209 16.90 17.31 13.60
N GLY A 210 17.46 16.63 14.60
CA GLY A 210 18.18 17.28 15.70
C GLY A 210 19.42 18.05 15.26
N ILE A 211 20.12 17.60 14.21
CA ILE A 211 21.28 18.32 13.64
C ILE A 211 20.79 19.60 12.97
N VAL A 212 19.75 19.50 12.15
CA VAL A 212 19.15 20.67 11.48
C VAL A 212 18.63 21.67 12.52
N LYS A 213 17.92 21.21 13.55
CA LYS A 213 17.47 22.04 14.69
C LYS A 213 18.62 22.76 15.37
N ALA A 214 19.71 22.05 15.66
CA ALA A 214 20.90 22.63 16.29
C ALA A 214 21.55 23.69 15.38
N MET A 215 21.64 23.44 14.07
CA MET A 215 22.17 24.41 13.10
C MET A 215 21.30 25.67 13.03
N VAL A 216 19.98 25.52 12.95
CA VAL A 216 19.04 26.65 12.91
C VAL A 216 19.20 27.51 14.17
N LYS A 217 19.25 26.88 15.35
CA LYS A 217 19.47 27.57 16.63
C LYS A 217 20.83 28.26 16.72
N ALA A 218 21.90 27.61 16.24
CA ALA A 218 23.25 28.19 16.23
C ALA A 218 23.35 29.44 15.33
N ASN A 219 22.47 29.58 14.34
CA ASN A 219 22.39 30.75 13.45
C ASN A 219 21.42 31.83 13.94
N GLY A 220 20.98 31.78 15.21
CA GLY A 220 20.20 32.84 15.84
C GLY A 220 18.69 32.76 15.64
N PHE A 221 18.19 31.69 15.01
CA PHE A 221 16.75 31.45 14.88
C PHE A 221 16.21 30.72 16.11
N SER A 222 15.18 31.28 16.74
CA SER A 222 14.45 30.64 17.84
C SER A 222 13.56 29.49 17.34
N ASP A 223 13.01 28.71 18.28
CA ASP A 223 12.14 27.55 17.96
C ASP A 223 10.89 27.95 17.17
N GLU A 224 10.41 29.19 17.29
CA GLU A 224 9.26 29.71 16.54
C GLU A 224 9.52 29.86 15.04
N HIS A 225 10.79 30.08 14.64
CA HIS A 225 11.19 30.23 13.25
C HIS A 225 11.44 28.87 12.57
N GLN A 226 11.63 27.79 13.35
CA GLN A 226 12.00 26.47 12.81
C GLN A 226 11.04 25.94 11.73
N PRO A 227 9.71 26.00 11.89
CA PRO A 227 8.79 25.50 10.87
C PRO A 227 8.99 26.17 9.51
N GLU A 228 9.19 27.49 9.49
CA GLU A 228 9.42 28.25 8.26
C GLU A 228 10.79 27.92 7.64
N VAL A 229 11.84 27.87 8.47
CA VAL A 229 13.19 27.53 8.00
C VAL A 229 13.22 26.12 7.40
N PHE A 230 12.58 25.13 8.05
CA PHE A 230 12.50 23.77 7.50
C PHE A 230 11.75 23.74 6.17
N ARG A 231 10.68 24.52 6.04
CA ARG A 231 9.93 24.63 4.78
C ARG A 231 10.74 25.27 3.66
N LEU A 232 11.64 26.20 3.98
CA LEU A 232 12.55 26.80 3.01
C LEU A 232 13.65 25.82 2.59
N ILE A 233 14.21 25.07 3.54
CA ILE A 233 15.22 24.03 3.27
C ILE A 233 14.64 22.90 2.40
N ASP A 234 13.41 22.46 2.66
CA ASP A 234 12.72 21.39 1.91
C ASP A 234 12.54 21.72 0.41
N LYS A 235 12.67 23.00 0.03
CA LYS A 235 12.56 23.47 -1.36
C LYS A 235 13.90 23.55 -2.10
N LEU A 236 15.02 23.29 -1.42
CA LEU A 236 16.37 23.28 -2.01
C LEU A 236 16.64 21.93 -2.70
#